data_AF-A0A1N7G8X0-F1
#
_entry.id   AF-A0A1N7G8X0-F1
#
_cell.length_a   1.000
_cell.length_b   1.000
_cell.length_c   1.000
_cell.angle_alpha   90.00
_cell.angle_beta   90.00
_cell.angle_gamma   90.00
#
_symmetry.space_group_name_H-M   'P 1'
#
loop_
_entity.id
_entity.type
_entity.pdbx_description
1 polymer ?
#
loop_
_entity_poly.entity_id
_entity_poly.type
_entity_poly.pdbx_seq_one_letter_code
_entity_poly.pdbx_strand_id
1 'polypeptide(L)'
;MLDELLGRASLKARIDELEAENERLQKRYEAESDRRADAATARQEVEAEVNRLEDRIAQLEGELERMDDQESGFEVRRREQLRGSRLAEVIDRLTSVRTGPEGALTAIVGGDGLAGLRGEITDDLENVLGERAALVDDAAPCVVCADDTGLISVTLEPPVIPDRNPRASWADRFAIDREWALPTGRYALALVRADLFALGIYDGDERVDYRGFDSDVKGSHSKGGFSQARFERIRDDQIDDHLERCADALTERVPDDVERLFVVGQRGVVDTLVDDAGLEPAGTAAVDATGDPKPALEDAHRAFWTTELRVL
;
A
#
# COMPACT_ATOMS: atom_id res chain seq x y z
N MET A 1 30.23 71.94 30.36
CA MET A 1 31.62 71.77 30.81
C MET A 1 31.79 70.93 32.09
N LEU A 2 30.83 70.88 33.03
CA LEU A 2 30.88 69.98 34.20
C LEU A 2 30.39 68.54 33.94
N ASP A 3 29.47 68.34 32.97
CA ASP A 3 28.94 66.99 32.62
C ASP A 3 29.89 66.14 31.76
N GLU A 4 30.84 66.76 31.05
CA GLU A 4 31.90 66.07 30.28
C GLU A 4 33.04 65.55 31.19
N LEU A 5 33.37 66.26 32.27
CA LEU A 5 34.44 65.92 33.19
C LEU A 5 34.08 64.81 34.20
N LEU A 6 32.80 64.45 34.33
CA LEU A 6 32.29 63.44 35.28
C LEU A 6 31.72 62.18 34.61
N GLY A 7 31.95 61.96 33.31
CA GLY A 7 31.49 60.75 32.59
C GLY A 7 29.97 60.62 32.43
N ARG A 8 29.20 61.65 32.81
CA ARG A 8 27.74 61.67 32.76
C ARG A 8 27.23 61.79 31.33
N ALA A 9 27.92 62.56 30.49
CA ALA A 9 27.59 62.71 29.08
C ALA A 9 27.74 61.39 28.30
N SER A 10 28.79 60.61 28.54
CA SER A 10 29.01 59.30 27.89
C SER A 10 28.01 58.25 28.37
N LEU A 11 27.63 58.28 29.65
CA LEU A 11 26.58 57.40 30.17
C LEU A 11 25.21 57.75 29.58
N LYS A 12 24.91 59.04 29.41
CA LYS A 12 23.66 59.48 28.81
C LYS A 12 23.56 59.07 27.33
N ALA A 13 24.63 59.25 26.57
CA ALA A 13 24.70 58.77 25.18
C ALA A 13 24.54 57.25 25.07
N ARG A 14 25.10 56.48 26.02
CA ARG A 14 24.95 55.02 26.05
C ARG A 14 23.53 54.59 26.45
N ILE A 15 22.88 55.34 27.34
CA ILE A 15 21.47 55.12 27.69
C ILE A 15 20.60 55.38 26.45
N ASP A 16 20.79 56.50 25.77
CA ASP A 16 20.02 56.85 24.56
C ASP A 16 20.23 55.79 23.44
N GLU A 17 21.46 55.28 23.28
CA GLU A 17 21.78 54.19 22.35
C GLU A 17 21.08 52.88 22.73
N LEU A 18 21.13 52.50 24.01
CA LEU A 18 20.49 51.28 24.52
C LEU A 18 18.96 51.37 24.47
N GLU A 19 18.38 52.54 24.70
CA GLU A 19 16.94 52.79 24.57
C GLU A 19 16.50 52.68 23.11
N ALA A 20 17.26 53.24 22.17
CA ALA A 20 17.01 53.10 20.74
C ALA A 20 17.19 51.64 20.26
N GLU A 21 18.15 50.92 20.81
CA GLU A 21 18.33 49.48 20.54
C GLU A 21 17.17 48.66 21.11
N ASN A 22 16.71 48.97 22.33
CA ASN A 22 15.55 48.31 22.95
C ASN A 22 14.29 48.51 22.10
N GLU A 23 14.03 49.74 21.65
CA GLU A 23 12.86 50.05 20.82
C GLU A 23 12.91 49.30 19.48
N ARG A 24 14.10 49.16 18.88
CA ARG A 24 14.30 48.36 17.66
C ARG A 24 14.11 46.87 17.90
N LEU A 25 14.56 46.34 19.04
CA LEU A 25 14.38 44.94 19.40
C LEU A 25 12.91 44.63 19.70
N GLN A 26 12.23 45.52 20.40
CA GLN A 26 10.81 45.39 20.72
C GLN A 26 9.94 45.38 19.46
N LYS A 27 10.16 46.33 18.53
CA LYS A 27 9.46 46.34 17.24
C LYS A 27 9.70 45.07 16.42
N ARG A 28 10.91 44.51 16.49
CA ARG A 28 11.25 43.26 15.80
C ARG A 28 10.58 42.05 16.42
N TYR A 29 10.47 42.04 17.75
CA TYR A 29 9.76 41.01 18.50
C TYR A 29 8.26 41.04 18.23
N GLU A 30 7.65 42.22 18.24
CA GLU A 30 6.23 42.41 17.91
C GLU A 30 5.92 41.92 16.49
N ALA A 31 6.71 42.34 15.48
CA ALA A 31 6.53 41.88 14.10
C ALA A 31 6.73 40.37 13.92
N GLU A 32 7.56 39.73 14.75
CA GLU A 32 7.76 38.28 14.72
C GLU A 32 6.63 37.53 15.44
N SER A 33 6.13 38.08 16.54
CA SER A 33 4.95 37.60 17.25
C SER A 33 3.71 37.64 16.36
N ASP A 34 3.50 38.73 15.62
CA ASP A 34 2.38 38.88 14.69
C ASP A 34 2.44 37.83 13.57
N ARG A 35 3.62 37.63 12.96
CA ARG A 35 3.81 36.58 11.94
C ARG A 35 3.55 35.18 12.47
N ARG A 36 3.87 34.90 13.73
CA ARG A 36 3.55 33.61 14.37
C ARG A 36 2.06 33.44 14.57
N ALA A 37 1.35 34.50 14.98
CA ALA A 37 -0.10 34.47 15.13
C ALA A 37 -0.81 34.22 13.78
N ASP A 38 -0.36 34.89 12.72
CA ASP A 38 -0.89 34.69 11.37
C ASP A 38 -0.65 33.25 10.86
N ALA A 39 0.56 32.72 11.04
CA ALA A 39 0.90 31.36 10.65
C ALA A 39 0.12 30.30 11.44
N ALA A 40 -0.11 30.53 12.74
CA ALA A 40 -0.94 29.66 13.58
C ALA A 40 -2.40 29.66 13.12
N THR A 41 -2.94 30.84 12.76
CA THR A 41 -4.29 30.99 12.21
C THR A 41 -4.43 30.25 10.89
N ALA A 42 -3.51 30.47 9.94
CA ALA A 42 -3.53 29.79 8.64
C ALA A 42 -3.44 28.26 8.79
N ARG A 43 -2.66 27.76 9.76
CA ARG A 43 -2.60 26.33 10.06
C ARG A 43 -3.92 25.80 10.60
N GLN A 44 -4.56 26.52 11.52
CA GLN A 44 -5.88 26.13 12.05
C GLN A 44 -6.95 26.10 10.96
N GLU A 45 -6.88 27.01 10.00
CA GLU A 45 -7.78 27.01 8.84
C GLU A 45 -7.58 25.77 7.95
N VAL A 46 -6.33 25.37 7.68
CA VAL A 46 -6.01 24.16 6.92
C VAL A 46 -6.43 22.91 7.68
N GLU A 47 -6.15 22.80 8.98
CA GLU A 47 -6.58 21.67 9.82
C GLU A 47 -8.11 21.58 9.86
N ALA A 48 -8.82 22.71 9.93
CA ALA A 48 -10.27 22.72 9.86
C ALA A 48 -10.79 22.24 8.51
N GLU A 49 -10.11 22.56 7.40
CA GLU A 49 -10.48 22.09 6.08
C GLU A 49 -10.23 20.59 5.91
N VAL A 50 -9.08 20.07 6.41
CA VAL A 50 -8.79 18.63 6.42
C VAL A 50 -9.88 17.88 7.18
N ASN A 51 -10.24 18.32 8.38
CA ASN A 51 -11.29 17.68 9.17
C ASN A 51 -12.65 17.68 8.42
N ARG A 52 -12.99 18.78 7.73
CA ARG A 52 -14.22 18.83 6.91
C ARG A 52 -14.18 17.85 5.75
N LEU A 53 -13.01 17.72 5.09
CA LEU A 53 -12.83 16.78 4.00
C LEU A 53 -12.90 15.33 4.50
N GLU A 54 -12.29 15.02 5.65
CA GLU A 54 -12.38 13.71 6.30
C GLU A 54 -13.83 13.38 6.69
N ASP A 55 -14.55 14.31 7.32
CA ASP A 55 -15.97 14.15 7.64
C ASP A 55 -16.81 13.92 6.36
N ARG A 56 -16.48 14.61 5.27
CA ARG A 56 -17.15 14.44 3.98
C ARG A 56 -16.85 13.09 3.35
N ILE A 57 -15.61 12.61 3.44
CA ILE A 57 -15.22 11.26 3.00
C ILE A 57 -16.00 10.22 3.80
N ALA A 58 -16.00 10.29 5.13
CA ALA A 58 -16.75 9.37 5.98
C ALA A 58 -18.27 9.39 5.68
N GLN A 59 -18.83 10.58 5.39
CA GLN A 59 -20.22 10.70 4.95
C GLN A 59 -20.44 10.01 3.60
N LEU A 60 -19.56 10.25 2.61
CA LEU A 60 -19.66 9.67 1.27
C LEU A 60 -19.47 8.16 1.31
N GLU A 61 -18.52 7.64 2.08
CA GLU A 61 -18.34 6.21 2.34
C GLU A 61 -19.61 5.60 2.93
N GLY A 62 -20.22 6.25 3.93
CA GLY A 62 -21.49 5.79 4.49
C GLY A 62 -22.71 5.99 3.58
N GLU A 63 -22.66 6.88 2.60
CA GLU A 63 -23.68 6.99 1.54
C GLU A 63 -23.49 5.89 0.48
N LEU A 64 -22.25 5.58 0.13
CA LEU A 64 -21.88 4.54 -0.81
C LEU A 64 -22.22 3.15 -0.25
N GLU A 65 -21.88 2.87 1.01
CA GLU A 65 -22.29 1.63 1.71
C GLU A 65 -23.82 1.47 1.72
N ARG A 66 -24.56 2.55 1.94
CA ARG A 66 -26.03 2.53 1.90
C ARG A 66 -26.61 2.40 0.49
N MET A 67 -25.89 2.84 -0.53
CA MET A 67 -26.28 2.68 -1.94
C MET A 67 -25.96 1.26 -2.41
N ASP A 68 -24.81 0.70 -2.04
CA ASP A 68 -24.45 -0.70 -2.28
C ASP A 68 -25.48 -1.64 -1.63
N ASP A 69 -25.88 -1.36 -0.38
CA ASP A 69 -26.95 -2.11 0.32
C ASP A 69 -28.33 -2.01 -0.37
N GLN A 70 -28.56 -0.98 -1.19
CA GLN A 70 -29.84 -0.73 -1.86
C GLN A 70 -29.87 -1.14 -3.34
N GLU A 71 -28.73 -1.13 -4.04
CA GLU A 71 -28.60 -1.56 -5.44
C GLU A 71 -28.25 -3.05 -5.57
N SER A 72 -27.51 -3.61 -4.61
CA SER A 72 -27.07 -5.01 -4.65
C SER A 72 -27.84 -5.85 -3.63
N GLY A 73 -29.03 -6.33 -3.99
CA GLY A 73 -29.81 -7.26 -3.15
C GLY A 73 -29.14 -8.62 -2.87
N PHE A 74 -27.85 -8.78 -3.19
CA PHE A 74 -27.06 -9.99 -3.06
C PHE A 74 -25.82 -9.72 -2.22
N GLU A 75 -25.75 -10.33 -1.04
CA GLU A 75 -24.57 -10.30 -0.19
C GLU A 75 -23.64 -11.48 -0.51
N VAL A 76 -22.33 -11.28 -0.34
CA VAL A 76 -21.34 -12.37 -0.35
C VAL A 76 -21.73 -13.38 0.71
N ARG A 77 -22.09 -14.60 0.29
CA ARG A 77 -22.54 -15.67 1.19
C ARG A 77 -21.51 -16.05 2.24
N ARG A 78 -20.22 -15.99 1.87
CA ARG A 78 -19.11 -16.33 2.75
C ARG A 78 -17.82 -15.68 2.30
N ARG A 79 -17.08 -15.11 3.24
CA ARG A 79 -15.71 -14.60 3.07
C ARG A 79 -14.75 -15.37 3.98
N GLU A 80 -13.64 -15.86 3.44
CA GLU A 80 -12.64 -16.63 4.20
C GLU A 80 -11.22 -16.27 3.71
N GLN A 81 -10.32 -15.91 4.62
CA GLN A 81 -8.89 -15.78 4.34
C GLN A 81 -8.21 -17.14 4.47
N LEU A 82 -7.61 -17.61 3.38
CA LEU A 82 -7.01 -18.93 3.24
C LEU A 82 -5.50 -18.82 3.08
N ARG A 83 -4.76 -19.78 3.65
CA ARG A 83 -3.30 -19.87 3.52
C ARG A 83 -2.79 -21.29 3.73
N GLY A 84 -1.57 -21.55 3.28
CA GLY A 84 -0.87 -22.83 3.50
C GLY A 84 -1.70 -24.05 3.11
N SER A 85 -1.72 -25.07 3.97
CA SER A 85 -2.43 -26.33 3.71
C SER A 85 -3.94 -26.16 3.48
N ARG A 86 -4.56 -25.17 4.13
CA ARG A 86 -5.99 -24.90 3.97
C ARG A 86 -6.32 -24.31 2.60
N LEU A 87 -5.49 -23.39 2.11
CA LEU A 87 -5.61 -22.87 0.75
C LEU A 87 -5.36 -23.97 -0.28
N ALA A 88 -4.31 -24.77 -0.09
CA ALA A 88 -4.02 -25.90 -0.97
C ALA A 88 -5.20 -26.88 -1.06
N GLU A 89 -5.85 -27.20 0.05
CA GLU A 89 -7.05 -28.04 0.07
C GLU A 89 -8.22 -27.43 -0.74
N VAL A 90 -8.44 -26.11 -0.64
CA VAL A 90 -9.50 -25.43 -1.39
C VAL A 90 -9.19 -25.43 -2.89
N ILE A 91 -7.96 -25.14 -3.29
CA ILE A 91 -7.52 -25.18 -4.69
C ILE A 91 -7.67 -26.61 -5.24
N ASP A 92 -7.28 -27.63 -4.47
CA ASP A 92 -7.44 -29.03 -4.85
C ASP A 92 -8.92 -29.40 -5.01
N ARG A 93 -9.79 -28.91 -4.12
CA ARG A 93 -11.24 -29.13 -4.24
C ARG A 93 -11.82 -28.47 -5.49
N LEU A 94 -11.49 -27.21 -5.76
CA LEU A 94 -11.96 -26.51 -6.96
C LEU A 94 -11.50 -27.23 -8.22
N THR A 95 -10.21 -27.53 -8.33
CA THR A 95 -9.64 -28.22 -9.50
C THR A 95 -10.09 -29.69 -9.64
N SER A 96 -10.62 -30.31 -8.58
CA SER A 96 -11.22 -31.65 -8.62
C SER A 96 -12.61 -31.71 -9.26
N VAL A 97 -13.29 -30.57 -9.39
CA VAL A 97 -14.63 -30.51 -9.99
C VAL A 97 -14.54 -30.92 -11.46
N ARG A 98 -15.53 -31.70 -11.90
CA ARG A 98 -15.67 -32.17 -13.28
C ARG A 98 -17.08 -31.89 -13.75
N THR A 99 -17.19 -31.25 -14.91
CA THR A 99 -18.45 -30.86 -15.55
C THR A 99 -18.53 -31.48 -16.94
N GLY A 100 -19.61 -31.20 -17.68
CA GLY A 100 -19.64 -31.45 -19.12
C GLY A 100 -18.63 -30.55 -19.86
N PRO A 101 -18.43 -30.75 -21.17
CA PRO A 101 -17.68 -29.79 -21.98
C PRO A 101 -18.27 -28.39 -21.78
N GLU A 102 -17.40 -27.41 -21.53
CA GLU A 102 -17.78 -26.01 -21.30
C GLU A 102 -18.70 -25.79 -20.09
N GLY A 103 -18.67 -26.65 -19.07
CA GLY A 103 -19.47 -26.47 -17.85
C GLY A 103 -18.76 -25.73 -16.72
N ALA A 104 -17.45 -25.51 -16.81
CA ALA A 104 -16.68 -24.79 -15.78
C ALA A 104 -15.96 -23.58 -16.38
N LEU A 105 -16.33 -22.39 -15.92
CA LEU A 105 -15.72 -21.13 -16.28
C LEU A 105 -14.64 -20.74 -15.27
N THR A 106 -13.44 -20.45 -15.76
CA THR A 106 -12.41 -19.75 -14.98
C THR A 106 -12.10 -18.43 -15.67
N ALA A 107 -12.20 -17.32 -14.94
CA ALA A 107 -11.93 -15.99 -15.45
C ALA A 107 -10.99 -15.21 -14.52
N ILE A 108 -10.08 -14.41 -15.09
CA ILE A 108 -9.17 -13.52 -14.38
C ILE A 108 -9.63 -12.09 -14.62
N VAL A 109 -10.07 -11.44 -13.55
CA VAL A 109 -10.61 -10.08 -13.53
C VAL A 109 -9.53 -9.14 -13.01
N GLY A 110 -9.18 -8.13 -13.81
CA GLY A 110 -8.17 -7.12 -13.46
C GLY A 110 -8.77 -6.01 -12.60
N GLY A 111 -7.97 -5.00 -12.25
CA GLY A 111 -8.44 -3.85 -11.46
C GLY A 111 -9.45 -2.95 -12.17
N ASP A 112 -9.68 -3.17 -13.47
CA ASP A 112 -10.73 -2.56 -14.29
C ASP A 112 -12.06 -3.34 -14.27
N GLY A 113 -12.14 -4.40 -13.45
CA GLY A 113 -13.35 -5.20 -13.27
C GLY A 113 -13.73 -6.01 -14.51
N LEU A 114 -15.00 -6.37 -14.61
CA LEU A 114 -15.62 -7.08 -15.74
C LEU A 114 -15.56 -6.27 -17.03
N ALA A 115 -15.45 -4.94 -16.94
CA ALA A 115 -15.26 -4.06 -18.11
C ALA A 115 -13.92 -4.31 -18.83
N GLY A 116 -12.92 -4.86 -18.13
CA GLY A 116 -11.64 -5.28 -18.71
C GLY A 116 -11.69 -6.59 -19.51
N LEU A 117 -12.78 -7.35 -19.38
CA LEU A 117 -12.99 -8.58 -20.14
C LEU A 117 -13.59 -8.28 -21.53
N ARG A 118 -13.40 -9.21 -22.47
CA ARG A 118 -13.95 -9.07 -23.83
C ARG A 118 -15.43 -9.48 -23.82
N GLY A 119 -16.26 -8.72 -24.53
CA GLY A 119 -17.73 -8.84 -24.57
C GLY A 119 -18.30 -10.25 -24.39
N GLU A 120 -17.94 -11.22 -25.23
CA GLU A 120 -18.48 -12.60 -25.14
C GLU A 120 -18.27 -13.26 -23.77
N ILE A 121 -17.14 -12.99 -23.10
CA ILE A 121 -16.83 -13.51 -21.77
C ILE A 121 -17.62 -12.77 -20.69
N THR A 122 -17.79 -11.46 -20.85
CA THR A 122 -18.59 -10.65 -19.92
C THR A 122 -20.05 -11.08 -19.97
N ASP A 123 -20.59 -11.27 -21.17
CA ASP A 123 -21.95 -11.78 -21.38
C ASP A 123 -22.12 -13.18 -20.75
N ASP A 124 -21.14 -14.07 -20.92
CA ASP A 124 -21.16 -15.40 -20.29
C ASP A 124 -21.16 -15.34 -18.77
N LEU A 125 -20.33 -14.48 -18.16
CA LEU A 125 -20.29 -14.28 -16.71
C LEU A 125 -21.61 -13.71 -16.20
N GLU A 126 -22.16 -12.69 -16.85
CA GLU A 126 -23.45 -12.11 -16.51
C GLU A 126 -24.58 -13.13 -16.63
N ASN A 127 -24.54 -14.01 -17.64
CA ASN A 127 -25.54 -15.07 -17.80
C ASN A 127 -25.49 -16.10 -16.67
N VAL A 128 -24.30 -16.46 -16.20
CA VAL A 128 -24.10 -17.49 -15.17
C VAL A 128 -24.31 -16.94 -13.76
N LEU A 129 -23.76 -15.74 -13.51
CA LEU A 129 -23.77 -15.10 -12.19
C LEU A 129 -25.05 -14.29 -11.97
N GLY A 130 -25.67 -13.80 -13.05
CA GLY A 130 -26.77 -12.86 -13.00
C GLY A 130 -26.36 -11.60 -12.26
N GLU A 131 -27.20 -11.19 -11.32
CA GLU A 131 -26.99 -10.02 -10.46
C GLU A 131 -25.74 -10.14 -9.56
N ARG A 132 -25.16 -11.34 -9.38
CA ARG A 132 -23.88 -11.53 -8.65
C ARG A 132 -22.65 -11.05 -9.41
N ALA A 133 -22.78 -10.69 -10.68
CA ALA A 133 -21.68 -10.11 -11.45
C ALA A 133 -21.12 -8.84 -10.78
N ALA A 134 -21.97 -8.03 -10.14
CA ALA A 134 -21.53 -6.85 -9.38
C ALA A 134 -20.57 -7.22 -8.23
N LEU A 135 -20.79 -8.35 -7.55
CA LEU A 135 -19.91 -8.83 -6.49
C LEU A 135 -18.52 -9.26 -6.99
N VAL A 136 -18.39 -9.53 -8.29
CA VAL A 136 -17.10 -9.81 -8.92
C VAL A 136 -16.32 -8.52 -9.14
N ASP A 137 -16.99 -7.44 -9.56
CA ASP A 137 -16.38 -6.12 -9.68
C ASP A 137 -15.86 -5.62 -8.32
N ASP A 138 -16.63 -5.80 -7.25
CA ASP A 138 -16.20 -5.45 -5.88
C ASP A 138 -15.02 -6.29 -5.39
N ALA A 139 -14.87 -7.51 -5.92
CA ALA A 139 -13.78 -8.41 -5.58
C ALA A 139 -12.53 -8.21 -6.46
N ALA A 140 -12.59 -7.35 -7.47
CA ALA A 140 -11.50 -7.16 -8.41
C ALA A 140 -10.27 -6.49 -7.74
N PRO A 141 -9.03 -6.90 -8.08
CA PRO A 141 -8.68 -7.96 -9.02
C PRO A 141 -8.83 -9.37 -8.40
N CYS A 142 -9.39 -10.31 -9.16
CA CYS A 142 -9.62 -11.68 -8.67
C CYS A 142 -9.65 -12.74 -9.78
N VAL A 143 -9.64 -14.01 -9.36
CA VAL A 143 -9.92 -15.18 -10.20
C VAL A 143 -11.32 -15.69 -9.84
N VAL A 144 -12.22 -15.73 -10.83
CA VAL A 144 -13.58 -16.23 -10.71
C VAL A 144 -13.62 -17.69 -11.14
N CYS A 145 -14.31 -18.52 -10.37
CA CYS A 145 -14.68 -19.88 -10.73
C CYS A 145 -16.20 -20.03 -10.63
N ALA A 146 -16.86 -20.25 -11.77
CA ALA A 146 -18.30 -20.43 -11.85
C ALA A 146 -18.66 -21.64 -12.72
N ASP A 147 -19.67 -22.42 -12.33
CA ASP A 147 -20.20 -23.49 -13.19
C ASP A 147 -21.52 -23.09 -13.87
N ASP A 148 -21.82 -23.77 -14.97
CA ASP A 148 -23.00 -23.57 -15.81
C ASP A 148 -24.34 -23.86 -15.11
N THR A 149 -24.31 -24.55 -13.98
CA THR A 149 -25.49 -24.90 -13.17
C THR A 149 -25.66 -24.02 -11.91
N GLY A 150 -24.71 -23.14 -11.63
CA GLY A 150 -24.70 -22.24 -10.48
C GLY A 150 -24.43 -22.92 -9.12
N LEU A 151 -23.86 -24.14 -9.11
CA LEU A 151 -23.51 -24.83 -7.85
C LEU A 151 -22.27 -24.22 -7.18
N ILE A 152 -21.36 -23.69 -7.99
CA ILE A 152 -20.09 -23.09 -7.63
C ILE A 152 -20.08 -21.71 -8.26
N SER A 153 -19.90 -20.72 -7.41
CA SER A 153 -19.70 -19.33 -7.78
C SER A 153 -18.80 -18.72 -6.70
N VAL A 154 -17.52 -18.61 -7.01
CA VAL A 154 -16.52 -18.14 -6.06
C VAL A 154 -15.53 -17.19 -6.72
N THR A 155 -15.00 -16.26 -5.94
CA THR A 155 -13.83 -15.47 -6.31
C THR A 155 -12.67 -15.75 -5.37
N LEU A 156 -11.46 -15.74 -5.93
CA LEU A 156 -10.20 -15.89 -5.23
C LEU A 156 -9.36 -14.65 -5.51
N GLU A 157 -8.81 -14.04 -4.48
CA GLU A 157 -7.85 -12.93 -4.60
C GLU A 157 -6.44 -13.46 -4.36
N PRO A 158 -5.76 -13.99 -5.39
CA PRO A 158 -4.42 -14.55 -5.23
C PRO A 158 -3.38 -13.43 -5.01
N PRO A 159 -2.25 -13.73 -4.32
CA PRO A 159 -1.12 -12.80 -4.19
C PRO A 159 -0.59 -12.29 -5.53
N VAL A 160 -0.67 -13.15 -6.55
CA VAL A 160 -0.22 -12.85 -7.89
C VAL A 160 -1.41 -13.02 -8.82
N ILE A 161 -1.87 -11.89 -9.39
CA ILE A 161 -2.89 -11.94 -10.43
C ILE A 161 -2.25 -12.54 -11.68
N PRO A 162 -2.77 -13.66 -12.22
CA PRO A 162 -2.12 -14.33 -13.33
C PRO A 162 -2.21 -13.51 -14.62
N ASP A 163 -1.10 -13.35 -15.33
CA ASP A 163 -1.13 -12.81 -16.68
C ASP A 163 -1.31 -13.95 -17.70
N ARG A 164 -2.57 -14.32 -17.92
CA ARG A 164 -2.94 -15.40 -18.84
C ARG A 164 -3.72 -14.86 -20.04
N ASN A 165 -3.47 -15.44 -21.22
CA ASN A 165 -4.27 -15.22 -22.42
C ASN A 165 -4.76 -16.57 -22.99
N PRO A 166 -6.09 -16.80 -23.12
CA PRO A 166 -7.17 -15.89 -22.74
C PRO A 166 -7.33 -15.75 -21.23
N ARG A 167 -7.81 -14.58 -20.79
CA ARG A 167 -8.11 -14.30 -19.37
C ARG A 167 -9.32 -15.07 -18.85
N ALA A 168 -10.17 -15.58 -19.72
CA ALA A 168 -11.23 -16.50 -19.34
C ALA A 168 -11.34 -17.67 -20.31
N SER A 169 -11.78 -18.81 -19.79
CA SER A 169 -12.01 -20.00 -20.59
C SER A 169 -13.05 -20.90 -19.93
N TRP A 170 -13.95 -21.42 -20.75
CA TRP A 170 -14.80 -22.56 -20.42
C TRP A 170 -14.07 -23.88 -20.65
N ALA A 171 -14.23 -24.82 -19.73
CA ALA A 171 -13.65 -26.15 -19.80
C ALA A 171 -14.51 -27.17 -19.03
N ASP A 172 -14.04 -28.42 -18.96
CA ASP A 172 -14.64 -29.49 -18.14
C ASP A 172 -14.21 -29.45 -16.66
N ARG A 173 -13.42 -28.44 -16.29
CA ARG A 173 -12.85 -28.22 -14.94
C ARG A 173 -12.35 -26.78 -14.78
N PHE A 174 -12.21 -26.33 -13.55
CA PHE A 174 -11.55 -25.05 -13.27
C PHE A 174 -10.03 -25.13 -13.55
N ALA A 175 -9.51 -24.09 -14.20
CA ALA A 175 -8.11 -23.98 -14.59
C ALA A 175 -7.38 -23.00 -13.65
N ILE A 176 -6.98 -23.51 -12.49
CA ILE A 176 -6.26 -22.76 -11.46
C ILE A 176 -4.89 -23.39 -11.27
N ASP A 177 -3.82 -22.62 -11.49
CA ASP A 177 -2.46 -23.08 -11.21
C ASP A 177 -2.08 -22.76 -9.77
N ARG A 178 -1.44 -23.74 -9.12
CA ARG A 178 -1.05 -23.61 -7.69
C ARG A 178 -0.09 -22.46 -7.44
N GLU A 179 0.75 -22.14 -8.40
CA GLU A 179 1.74 -21.06 -8.30
C GLU A 179 1.13 -19.66 -8.18
N TRP A 180 -0.16 -19.50 -8.52
CA TRP A 180 -0.86 -18.22 -8.34
C TRP A 180 -1.15 -17.94 -6.86
N ALA A 181 -1.37 -18.99 -6.07
CA ALA A 181 -1.90 -18.89 -4.72
C ALA A 181 -0.97 -19.47 -3.63
N LEU A 182 -0.04 -20.35 -4.01
CA LEU A 182 0.83 -21.06 -3.09
C LEU A 182 2.31 -20.73 -3.35
N PRO A 183 3.14 -20.70 -2.29
CA PRO A 183 4.57 -20.53 -2.44
C PRO A 183 5.18 -21.77 -3.08
N THR A 184 5.40 -21.73 -4.40
CA THR A 184 5.96 -22.84 -5.18
C THR A 184 7.29 -22.45 -5.81
N GLY A 185 8.19 -23.42 -5.98
CA GLY A 185 9.50 -23.21 -6.59
C GLY A 185 10.40 -22.33 -5.74
N ARG A 186 11.46 -21.80 -6.37
CA ARG A 186 12.44 -20.94 -5.69
C ARG A 186 12.21 -19.48 -6.03
N TYR A 187 11.95 -18.66 -5.02
CA TYR A 187 11.62 -17.24 -5.20
C TYR A 187 12.29 -16.35 -4.14
N ALA A 188 12.41 -15.07 -4.45
CA ALA A 188 12.80 -14.02 -3.54
C ALA A 188 11.57 -13.22 -3.10
N LEU A 189 11.47 -12.89 -1.82
CA LEU A 189 10.46 -11.95 -1.30
C LEU A 189 11.16 -10.83 -0.52
N ALA A 190 10.98 -9.61 -1.00
CA ALA A 190 11.55 -8.41 -0.42
C ALA A 190 10.46 -7.57 0.25
N LEU A 191 10.56 -7.37 1.56
CA LEU A 191 9.80 -6.39 2.32
C LEU A 191 10.52 -5.04 2.28
N VAL A 192 9.85 -4.02 1.77
CA VAL A 192 10.39 -2.67 1.60
C VAL A 192 9.45 -1.64 2.22
N ARG A 193 9.98 -0.88 3.16
CA ARG A 193 9.33 0.29 3.77
C ARG A 193 10.31 1.44 3.76
N ALA A 194 9.79 2.63 4.07
CA ALA A 194 10.60 3.85 4.13
C ALA A 194 11.84 3.72 5.03
N ASP A 195 11.77 2.88 6.07
CA ASP A 195 12.79 2.72 7.12
C ASP A 195 13.29 1.28 7.29
N LEU A 196 12.77 0.33 6.51
CA LEU A 196 13.01 -1.10 6.72
C LEU A 196 13.16 -1.84 5.40
N PHE A 197 14.14 -2.72 5.35
CA PHE A 197 14.34 -3.67 4.27
C PHE A 197 14.57 -5.06 4.83
N ALA A 198 13.89 -6.05 4.25
CA ALA A 198 14.18 -7.44 4.51
C ALA A 198 13.95 -8.28 3.25
N LEU A 199 14.94 -9.08 2.89
CA LEU A 199 14.92 -10.02 1.78
C LEU A 199 15.01 -11.44 2.33
N GLY A 200 14.11 -12.31 1.86
CA GLY A 200 14.20 -13.74 2.06
C GLY A 200 14.26 -14.47 0.73
N ILE A 201 15.11 -15.49 0.64
CA ILE A 201 15.06 -16.48 -0.44
C ILE A 201 14.33 -17.71 0.08
N TYR A 202 13.38 -18.21 -0.69
CA TYR A 202 12.49 -19.30 -0.32
C TYR A 202 12.57 -20.43 -1.34
N ASP A 203 12.49 -21.66 -0.85
CA ASP A 203 12.21 -22.87 -1.64
C ASP A 203 10.89 -23.45 -1.13
N GLY A 204 9.83 -23.23 -1.91
CA GLY A 204 8.45 -23.41 -1.45
C GLY A 204 8.15 -22.54 -0.23
N ASP A 205 7.74 -23.16 0.87
CA ASP A 205 7.38 -22.47 2.12
C ASP A 205 8.57 -22.30 3.08
N GLU A 206 9.75 -22.81 2.72
CA GLU A 206 10.95 -22.75 3.58
C GLU A 206 11.86 -21.59 3.19
N ARG A 207 12.18 -20.71 4.15
CA ARG A 207 13.18 -19.65 3.96
C ARG A 207 14.59 -20.22 4.08
N VAL A 208 15.34 -20.21 2.98
CA VAL A 208 16.70 -20.76 2.88
C VAL A 208 17.80 -19.72 3.05
N ASP A 209 17.51 -18.44 2.79
CA ASP A 209 18.44 -17.33 3.04
C ASP A 209 17.71 -16.08 3.51
N TYR A 210 18.43 -15.18 4.20
CA TYR A 210 17.89 -13.98 4.80
C TYR A 210 18.90 -12.84 4.83
N ARG A 211 18.43 -11.65 4.46
CA ARG A 211 19.12 -10.37 4.66
C ARG A 211 18.13 -9.33 5.13
N GLY A 212 18.48 -8.51 6.11
CA GLY A 212 17.64 -7.37 6.48
C GLY A 212 18.43 -6.30 7.20
N PHE A 213 17.94 -5.07 7.09
CA PHE A 213 18.47 -3.91 7.77
C PHE A 213 17.35 -2.87 7.94
N ASP A 214 17.49 -2.07 8.98
CA ASP A 214 16.76 -0.84 9.21
C ASP A 214 17.59 0.38 8.79
N SER A 215 16.90 1.49 8.59
CA SER A 215 17.49 2.80 8.33
C SER A 215 16.87 3.82 9.27
N ASP A 216 17.69 4.75 9.78
CA ASP A 216 17.27 5.84 10.68
C ASP A 216 16.49 6.94 9.93
N VAL A 217 15.48 6.56 9.15
CA VAL A 217 14.57 7.49 8.50
C VAL A 217 13.64 8.07 9.56
N LYS A 218 13.65 9.39 9.70
CA LYS A 218 12.85 10.04 10.73
C LYS A 218 11.36 9.82 10.47
N GLY A 219 10.62 9.43 11.51
CA GLY A 219 9.17 9.30 11.45
C GLY A 219 8.48 10.62 11.06
N SER A 220 7.29 10.52 10.47
CA SER A 220 6.46 11.70 10.20
C SER A 220 6.00 12.30 11.53
N HIS A 221 6.35 13.57 11.79
CA HIS A 221 5.87 14.30 12.95
C HIS A 221 4.89 15.39 12.51
N SER A 222 3.61 15.22 12.87
CA SER A 222 2.51 16.16 12.62
C SER A 222 2.60 17.48 13.41
N LYS A 223 3.72 17.74 14.08
CA LYS A 223 3.93 19.01 14.81
C LYS A 223 4.44 20.07 13.84
N GLY A 224 3.51 20.63 13.07
CA GLY A 224 3.79 21.70 12.12
C GLY A 224 4.52 22.89 12.74
N GLY A 225 5.55 23.34 12.05
CA GLY A 225 6.42 24.44 12.49
C GLY A 225 7.40 24.82 11.39
N PHE A 226 8.12 25.92 11.57
CA PHE A 226 9.02 26.53 10.58
C PHE A 226 10.17 25.62 10.09
N SER A 227 10.38 24.45 10.70
CA SER A 227 11.35 23.43 10.29
C SER A 227 10.75 22.24 9.54
N GLN A 228 9.42 22.17 9.37
CA GLN A 228 8.72 21.02 8.77
C GLN A 228 9.18 20.74 7.33
N ALA A 229 9.14 21.72 6.42
CA ALA A 229 9.57 21.53 5.04
C ALA A 229 11.06 21.13 4.90
N ARG A 230 11.90 21.50 5.88
CA ARG A 230 13.30 21.03 5.92
C ARG A 230 13.38 19.59 6.42
N PHE A 231 12.55 19.21 7.39
CA PHE A 231 12.48 17.83 7.88
C PHE A 231 11.92 16.87 6.83
N GLU A 232 10.89 17.28 6.09
CA GLU A 232 10.33 16.51 4.98
C GLU A 232 11.39 16.27 3.90
N ARG A 233 12.09 17.30 3.42
CA ARG A 233 13.19 17.11 2.45
C ARG A 233 14.29 16.17 2.96
N ILE A 234 14.76 16.37 4.19
CA ILE A 234 15.78 15.49 4.77
C ILE A 234 15.25 14.06 4.86
N ARG A 235 13.98 13.87 5.18
CA ARG A 235 13.36 12.55 5.27
C ARG A 235 13.22 11.92 3.89
N ASP A 236 12.84 12.68 2.88
CA ASP A 236 12.73 12.20 1.50
C ASP A 236 14.11 11.79 0.99
N ASP A 237 15.14 12.64 1.17
CA ASP A 237 16.54 12.29 0.86
C ASP A 237 16.98 10.99 1.58
N GLN A 238 16.59 10.82 2.84
CA GLN A 238 16.87 9.59 3.61
C GLN A 238 16.15 8.36 3.07
N ILE A 239 14.93 8.52 2.54
CA ILE A 239 14.16 7.44 1.92
C ILE A 239 14.83 7.05 0.60
N ASP A 240 15.24 8.02 -0.21
CA ASP A 240 15.93 7.79 -1.48
C ASP A 240 17.24 7.02 -1.26
N ASP A 241 18.06 7.46 -0.30
CA ASP A 241 19.29 6.76 0.11
C ASP A 241 19.00 5.31 0.59
N HIS A 242 17.88 5.11 1.30
CA HIS A 242 17.47 3.78 1.76
C HIS A 242 17.02 2.90 0.58
N LEU A 243 16.26 3.46 -0.36
CA LEU A 243 15.80 2.74 -1.56
C LEU A 243 16.95 2.35 -2.48
N GLU A 244 17.95 3.22 -2.67
CA GLU A 244 19.18 2.88 -3.41
C GLU A 244 19.88 1.67 -2.76
N ARG A 245 20.04 1.68 -1.43
CA ARG A 245 20.58 0.53 -0.70
C ARG A 245 19.72 -0.74 -0.82
N CYS A 246 18.40 -0.60 -0.94
CA CYS A 246 17.50 -1.73 -1.17
C CYS A 246 17.71 -2.31 -2.57
N ALA A 247 17.81 -1.46 -3.59
CA ALA A 247 18.07 -1.86 -4.97
C ALA A 247 19.41 -2.60 -5.08
N ASP A 248 20.48 -2.04 -4.50
CA ASP A 248 21.80 -2.68 -4.43
C ASP A 248 21.72 -4.06 -3.75
N ALA A 249 21.01 -4.14 -2.62
CA ALA A 249 20.85 -5.41 -1.91
C ALA A 249 20.10 -6.45 -2.76
N LEU A 250 19.10 -6.06 -3.55
CA LEU A 250 18.40 -6.96 -4.46
C LEU A 250 19.35 -7.45 -5.57
N THR A 251 20.06 -6.55 -6.23
CA THR A 251 21.00 -6.90 -7.31
C THR A 251 22.15 -7.79 -6.81
N GLU A 252 22.69 -7.54 -5.62
CA GLU A 252 23.80 -8.31 -5.08
C GLU A 252 23.40 -9.68 -4.52
N ARG A 253 22.16 -9.80 -4.01
CA ARG A 253 21.78 -10.93 -3.14
C ARG A 253 20.72 -11.84 -3.71
N VAL A 254 19.96 -11.42 -4.71
CA VAL A 254 19.05 -12.31 -5.42
C VAL A 254 19.89 -13.17 -6.38
N PRO A 255 19.98 -14.49 -6.15
CA PRO A 255 20.74 -15.37 -7.03
C PRO A 255 20.10 -15.51 -8.42
N ASP A 256 20.91 -15.79 -9.44
CA ASP A 256 20.43 -16.02 -10.83
C ASP A 256 19.49 -17.23 -10.98
N ASP A 257 19.47 -18.15 -10.01
CA ASP A 257 18.60 -19.33 -9.99
C ASP A 257 17.26 -19.11 -9.28
N VAL A 258 16.99 -17.87 -8.84
CA VAL A 258 15.67 -17.46 -8.38
C VAL A 258 14.78 -17.19 -9.59
N GLU A 259 13.63 -17.86 -9.64
CA GLU A 259 12.72 -17.77 -10.78
C GLU A 259 11.90 -16.47 -10.77
N ARG A 260 11.58 -15.98 -9.57
CA ARG A 260 10.60 -14.91 -9.34
C ARG A 260 11.02 -14.03 -8.17
N LEU A 261 10.87 -12.72 -8.34
CA LEU A 261 11.01 -11.72 -7.28
C LEU A 261 9.64 -11.15 -6.93
N PHE A 262 9.29 -11.15 -5.65
CA PHE A 262 8.13 -10.45 -5.12
C PHE A 262 8.58 -9.28 -4.24
N VAL A 263 7.96 -8.12 -4.42
CA VAL A 263 8.26 -6.92 -3.64
C VAL A 263 7.00 -6.48 -2.90
N VAL A 264 7.07 -6.47 -1.58
CA VAL A 264 5.93 -6.17 -0.71
C VAL A 264 6.29 -5.08 0.29
N GLY A 265 5.30 -4.34 0.78
CA GLY A 265 5.52 -3.40 1.89
C GLY A 265 4.65 -2.17 1.79
N GLN A 266 5.23 -0.98 1.99
CA GLN A 266 4.47 0.25 1.88
C GLN A 266 4.24 0.59 0.40
N ARG A 267 2.98 0.63 -0.07
CA ARG A 267 2.61 0.78 -1.49
C ARG A 267 3.45 1.81 -2.25
N GLY A 268 3.43 3.07 -1.82
CA GLY A 268 4.19 4.12 -2.51
C GLY A 268 5.72 3.92 -2.49
N VAL A 269 6.27 3.26 -1.48
CA VAL A 269 7.71 2.97 -1.40
C VAL A 269 8.09 1.78 -2.30
N VAL A 270 7.21 0.78 -2.39
CA VAL A 270 7.36 -0.35 -3.31
C VAL A 270 7.31 0.15 -4.75
N ASP A 271 6.33 0.99 -5.09
CA ASP A 271 6.17 1.57 -6.42
C ASP A 271 7.42 2.38 -6.82
N THR A 272 7.89 3.27 -5.93
CA THR A 272 9.13 4.04 -6.17
C THR A 272 10.34 3.14 -6.37
N LEU A 273 10.55 2.12 -5.53
CA LEU A 273 11.69 1.21 -5.70
C LEU A 273 11.63 0.47 -7.03
N VAL A 274 10.46 -0.05 -7.40
CA VAL A 274 10.27 -0.83 -8.63
C VAL A 274 10.56 0.05 -9.86
N ASP A 275 10.04 1.27 -9.87
CA ASP A 275 10.23 2.22 -10.97
C ASP A 275 11.68 2.70 -11.06
N ASP A 276 12.28 3.16 -9.96
CA ASP A 276 13.62 3.77 -9.95
C ASP A 276 14.73 2.74 -10.21
N ALA A 277 14.57 1.52 -9.68
CA ALA A 277 15.53 0.44 -9.89
C ALA A 277 15.23 -0.39 -11.16
N GLY A 278 14.16 -0.08 -11.91
CA GLY A 278 13.78 -0.80 -13.13
C GLY A 278 13.54 -2.29 -12.90
N LEU A 279 12.94 -2.64 -11.76
CA LEU A 279 12.66 -4.02 -11.40
C LEU A 279 11.44 -4.54 -12.16
N GLU A 280 11.47 -5.81 -12.54
CA GLU A 280 10.32 -6.52 -13.10
C GLU A 280 9.86 -7.62 -12.12
N PRO A 281 9.28 -7.27 -10.96
CA PRO A 281 8.82 -8.27 -10.00
C PRO A 281 7.66 -9.08 -10.59
N ALA A 282 7.59 -10.35 -10.22
CA ALA A 282 6.48 -11.24 -10.57
C ALA A 282 5.17 -10.86 -9.86
N GLY A 283 5.24 -10.01 -8.83
CA GLY A 283 4.07 -9.46 -8.14
C GLY A 283 4.47 -8.47 -7.06
N THR A 284 3.58 -7.50 -6.79
CA THR A 284 3.73 -6.53 -5.71
C THR A 284 2.50 -6.52 -4.80
N ALA A 285 2.71 -6.20 -3.53
CA ALA A 285 1.59 -6.08 -2.59
C ALA A 285 1.87 -5.07 -1.48
N ALA A 286 0.81 -4.40 -1.03
CA ALA A 286 0.87 -3.58 0.17
C ALA A 286 0.73 -4.48 1.42
N VAL A 287 1.69 -4.45 2.34
CA VAL A 287 1.63 -5.17 3.62
C VAL A 287 2.06 -4.28 4.77
N ASP A 288 1.37 -4.39 5.91
CA ASP A 288 1.67 -3.58 7.10
C ASP A 288 2.59 -4.30 8.11
N ALA A 289 3.59 -5.02 7.60
CA ALA A 289 4.59 -5.65 8.47
C ALA A 289 5.56 -4.59 9.01
N THR A 290 5.74 -4.53 10.33
CA THR A 290 6.58 -3.53 11.03
C THR A 290 7.42 -4.20 12.12
N GLY A 291 8.33 -3.44 12.72
CA GLY A 291 9.22 -3.93 13.79
C GLY A 291 10.57 -4.40 13.24
N ASP A 292 11.18 -5.39 13.90
CA ASP A 292 12.50 -5.87 13.50
C ASP A 292 12.44 -6.51 12.08
N PRO A 293 13.47 -6.32 11.23
CA PRO A 293 13.42 -6.77 9.83
C PRO A 293 13.12 -8.26 9.64
N LYS A 294 13.59 -9.13 10.54
CA LYS A 294 13.39 -10.58 10.40
C LYS A 294 11.95 -11.02 10.75
N PRO A 295 11.39 -10.67 11.92
CA PRO A 295 9.96 -10.87 12.20
C PRO A 295 9.04 -10.19 11.20
N ALA A 296 9.35 -8.95 10.79
CA ALA A 296 8.55 -8.23 9.81
C ALA A 296 8.50 -8.98 8.47
N LEU A 297 9.61 -9.57 8.02
CA LEU A 297 9.62 -10.40 6.82
C LEU A 297 8.73 -11.64 6.95
N GLU A 298 8.70 -12.28 8.12
CA GLU A 298 7.85 -13.46 8.37
C GLU A 298 6.36 -13.08 8.32
N ASP A 299 6.00 -11.94 8.92
CA ASP A 299 4.64 -11.41 8.86
C ASP A 299 4.25 -10.99 7.44
N ALA A 300 5.16 -10.35 6.71
CA ALA A 300 4.98 -9.97 5.31
C ALA A 300 4.78 -11.18 4.40
N HIS A 301 5.62 -12.22 4.56
CA HIS A 301 5.49 -13.47 3.80
C HIS A 301 4.13 -14.14 4.06
N ARG A 302 3.73 -14.21 5.33
CA ARG A 302 2.42 -14.72 5.73
C ARG A 302 1.28 -13.92 5.12
N ALA A 303 1.35 -12.59 5.18
CA ALA A 303 0.32 -11.71 4.65
C ALA A 303 0.21 -11.82 3.13
N PHE A 304 1.36 -11.85 2.43
CA PHE A 304 1.42 -12.01 0.99
C PHE A 304 0.77 -13.33 0.54
N TRP A 305 1.13 -14.48 1.12
CA TRP A 305 0.56 -15.78 0.75
C TRP A 305 -0.81 -16.07 1.39
N THR A 306 -1.59 -15.03 1.67
CA THR A 306 -2.98 -15.14 2.09
C THR A 306 -3.89 -14.79 0.92
N THR A 307 -4.76 -15.73 0.55
CA THR A 307 -5.75 -15.55 -0.51
C THR A 307 -7.12 -15.38 0.11
N GLU A 308 -7.86 -14.37 -0.34
CA GLU A 308 -9.23 -14.21 0.06
C GLU A 308 -10.17 -15.00 -0.86
N LEU A 309 -11.00 -15.87 -0.27
CA LEU A 309 -12.08 -16.57 -0.93
C LEU A 309 -13.41 -15.88 -0.61
N ARG A 310 -14.19 -15.56 -1.64
CA ARG A 310 -15.58 -15.13 -1.52
C ARG A 310 -16.49 -16.15 -2.21
N VAL A 311 -17.58 -16.55 -1.56
CA VAL A 311 -18.64 -17.38 -2.15
C VAL A 311 -19.81 -16.45 -2.46
N LEU A 312 -20.25 -16.43 -3.72
CA LEU A 312 -21.31 -15.55 -4.22
C LEU A 312 -22.71 -16.22 -4.12
#